data_AF-A0A0R3T2T4-F1
#
_entry.id   AF-A0A0R3T2T4-F1
#
_cell.length_a   1.000
_cell.length_b   1.000
_cell.length_c   1.000
_cell.angle_alpha   90.00
_cell.angle_beta   90.00
_cell.angle_gamma   90.00
#
_symmetry.space_group_name_H-M   'P 1'
#
loop_
_entity.id
_entity.type
_entity.pdbx_description
1 polymer ?
#
loop_
_entity_poly.entity_id
_entity_poly.type
_entity_poly.pdbx_seq_one_letter_code
_entity_poly.pdbx_strand_id
1 'polypeptide(L)'
;MCVAFTGFIGSLRENQCLLKFYYISLAILFVCETIIGVFFFIYRESAMSRIEEVIKKTFISQYREVGFEDSTKFVDFIQVELQCCGAKSYNDWTENRYFSCNSTNYSSKACGVPYSCCKRMNNINLLAILLAKGLYTQIGDQLRLLHHEGLLR
;
A
#
# COMPACT_ATOMS: atom_id res chain seq x y z
N MET A 1 9.44 -11.73 24.71
CA MET A 1 9.46 -13.07 25.34
C MET A 1 10.18 -13.10 26.69
N CYS A 2 11.41 -12.57 26.82
CA CYS A 2 12.17 -12.63 28.09
C CYS A 2 11.48 -11.96 29.29
N VAL A 3 10.94 -10.74 29.12
CA VAL A 3 10.22 -10.03 30.20
C VAL A 3 9.01 -10.82 30.70
N ALA A 4 8.24 -11.41 29.77
CA ALA A 4 7.07 -12.22 30.10
C ALA A 4 7.45 -13.50 30.88
N PHE A 5 8.53 -14.17 30.48
CA PHE A 5 9.02 -15.35 31.19
C PHE A 5 9.50 -15.01 32.61
N THR A 6 10.24 -13.91 32.78
CA THR A 6 10.69 -13.46 34.11
C THR A 6 9.51 -13.08 35.02
N GLY A 7 8.46 -12.46 34.47
CA GLY A 7 7.23 -12.20 35.21
C GLY A 7 6.53 -13.49 35.65
N PHE A 8 6.39 -14.45 34.74
CA PHE A 8 5.75 -15.74 35.03
C PHE A 8 6.51 -16.56 36.07
N ILE A 9 7.83 -16.73 35.91
CA ILE A 9 8.69 -17.46 36.86
C ILE A 9 8.78 -16.71 38.20
N GLY A 10 8.88 -15.37 38.16
CA GLY A 10 8.92 -14.53 39.36
C GLY A 10 7.66 -14.68 40.21
N SER A 11 6.48 -14.74 39.58
CA SER A 11 5.21 -15.00 40.26
C SER A 11 5.12 -16.44 40.78
N LEU A 12 5.47 -17.45 39.97
CA LEU A 12 5.42 -18.87 40.39
C LEU A 12 6.35 -19.20 41.55
N ARG A 13 7.51 -18.56 41.62
CA ARG A 13 8.52 -18.79 42.67
C ARG A 13 8.45 -17.79 43.82
N GLU A 14 7.47 -16.89 43.79
CA GLU A 14 7.30 -15.80 44.75
C GLU A 14 8.59 -14.96 44.96
N ASN A 15 9.41 -14.88 43.90
CA ASN A 15 10.72 -14.26 43.98
C ASN A 15 10.60 -12.75 43.76
N GLN A 16 10.64 -12.02 44.88
CA GLN A 16 10.53 -10.56 44.93
C GLN A 16 11.57 -9.83 44.07
N CYS A 17 12.76 -10.38 43.90
CA CYS A 17 13.80 -9.78 43.06
C CYS A 17 13.41 -9.83 41.57
N LEU A 18 12.95 -11.00 41.10
CA LEU A 18 12.48 -11.18 39.72
C LEU A 18 11.23 -10.32 39.44
N LEU A 19 10.32 -10.24 40.42
CA LEU A 19 9.10 -9.45 40.26
C LEU A 19 9.38 -7.94 40.19
N LYS A 20 10.34 -7.44 41.01
CA LYS A 20 10.82 -6.05 40.91
C LYS A 20 11.45 -5.77 39.55
N PHE A 21 12.31 -6.66 39.06
CA PHE A 21 12.91 -6.52 37.72
C PHE A 21 11.84 -6.48 36.62
N TYR A 22 10.81 -7.33 36.72
CA TYR A 22 9.69 -7.35 35.79
C TYR A 22 8.95 -6.01 35.75
N TYR A 23 8.54 -5.48 36.91
CA TYR A 23 7.84 -4.19 36.97
C TYR A 23 8.70 -3.02 36.47
N ILE A 24 9.98 -2.97 36.84
CA ILE A 24 10.91 -1.93 36.35
C ILE A 24 11.06 -2.01 34.82
N SER A 25 11.20 -3.22 34.28
CA SER A 25 11.29 -3.43 32.83
C SER A 25 10.02 -2.97 32.12
N LEU A 26 8.83 -3.26 32.67
CA LEU A 26 7.56 -2.78 32.14
C LEU A 26 7.45 -1.25 32.18
N ALA A 27 7.86 -0.62 33.29
CA ALA A 27 7.85 0.82 33.40
C ALA A 27 8.75 1.48 32.34
N ILE A 28 9.94 0.92 32.10
CA ILE A 28 10.85 1.40 31.05
C ILE A 28 10.21 1.22 29.67
N LEU A 29 9.63 0.05 29.37
CA LEU A 29 8.97 -0.20 28.10
C LEU A 29 7.82 0.78 27.85
N PHE A 30 7.01 1.06 28.87
CA PHE A 30 5.92 2.03 28.78
C PHE A 30 6.43 3.45 28.49
N VAL A 31 7.49 3.89 29.18
CA VAL A 31 8.13 5.19 28.89
C VAL A 31 8.73 5.22 27.49
N CYS A 32 9.37 4.15 27.03
CA CYS A 32 9.88 4.07 25.66
C CYS A 32 8.75 4.12 24.62
N GLU A 33 7.68 3.34 24.79
CA GLU A 33 6.53 3.31 23.88
C GLU A 33 5.84 4.67 23.79
N THR A 34 5.65 5.37 24.92
CA THR A 34 5.08 6.73 24.91
C THR A 34 5.98 7.73 24.19
N ILE A 35 7.29 7.67 24.40
CA ILE A 35 8.26 8.52 23.67
C ILE A 35 8.20 8.22 22.15
N ILE A 36 8.20 6.95 21.77
CA ILE A 36 8.09 6.53 20.36
C ILE A 36 6.76 7.01 19.76
N GLY A 37 5.65 6.87 20.50
CA GLY A 37 4.33 7.32 20.07
C GLY A 37 4.27 8.83 19.84
N VAL A 38 4.84 9.63 20.75
CA VAL A 38 4.95 11.09 20.59
C VAL A 38 5.79 11.45 19.37
N PHE A 39 6.95 10.81 19.20
CA PHE A 39 7.79 11.04 18.02
C PHE A 39 7.09 10.65 16.72
N PHE A 40 6.40 9.51 16.68
CA PHE A 40 5.64 9.08 15.52
C PHE A 40 4.54 10.10 15.16
N PHE A 41 3.86 10.65 16.16
CA PHE A 41 2.84 11.67 15.94
C PHE A 41 3.41 12.97 15.37
N ILE A 42 4.53 13.47 15.93
CA ILE A 42 5.20 14.69 15.46
C ILE A 42 5.73 14.51 14.04
N TYR A 43 6.38 13.38 13.75
CA TYR A 43 7.03 13.11 12.47
C TYR A 43 6.18 12.29 11.49
N ARG A 44 4.87 12.23 11.70
CA ARG A 44 3.97 11.35 10.94
C ARG A 44 4.15 11.47 9.42
N GLU A 45 4.29 12.69 8.89
CA GLU A 45 4.35 12.92 7.45
C GLU A 45 5.69 12.46 6.84
N SER A 46 6.77 12.70 7.57
CA SER A 46 8.10 12.22 7.20
C SER A 46 8.16 10.68 7.31
N ALA A 47 7.59 10.11 8.36
CA ALA A 47 7.51 8.66 8.55
C ALA A 47 6.70 8.00 7.42
N MET A 48 5.54 8.55 7.06
CA MET A 48 4.72 8.01 5.97
C MET A 48 5.43 8.10 4.62
N SER A 49 6.08 9.22 4.30
CA SER A 49 6.81 9.33 3.03
C SER A 49 7.98 8.34 2.92
N ARG A 50 8.70 8.09 4.03
CA ARG A 50 9.74 7.05 4.11
C ARG A 50 9.16 5.66 3.88
N ILE A 51 8.03 5.35 4.51
CA ILE A 51 7.34 4.06 4.35
C ILE A 51 6.89 3.89 2.90
N GLU A 52 6.28 4.91 2.29
CA GLU A 52 5.87 4.89 0.88
C GLU A 52 7.07 4.59 -0.04
N GLU A 53 8.21 5.25 0.18
CA GLU A 53 9.44 5.04 -0.60
C GLU A 53 9.96 3.60 -0.46
N VAL A 54 9.99 3.06 0.76
CA VAL A 54 10.42 1.68 1.02
C VAL A 54 9.46 0.68 0.37
N ILE A 55 8.15 0.91 0.44
CA ILE A 55 7.15 0.06 -0.21
C ILE A 55 7.36 0.04 -1.72
N LYS A 56 7.53 1.21 -2.35
CA LYS A 56 7.79 1.31 -3.78
C LYS A 56 9.08 0.58 -4.18
N LYS A 57 10.19 0.90 -3.51
CA LYS A 57 11.51 0.37 -3.88
C LYS A 57 11.67 -1.11 -3.59
N THR A 58 11.10 -1.62 -2.51
CA THR A 58 11.32 -3.01 -2.08
C THR A 58 10.20 -3.92 -2.51
N PHE A 59 8.95 -3.54 -2.24
CA PHE A 59 7.82 -4.44 -2.43
C PHE A 59 7.24 -4.36 -3.84
N ILE A 60 7.13 -3.18 -4.42
CA ILE A 60 6.59 -3.00 -5.78
C ILE A 60 7.63 -3.38 -6.83
N SER A 61 8.88 -2.92 -6.70
CA SER A 61 9.92 -3.23 -7.71
C SER A 61 10.23 -4.73 -7.80
N GLN A 62 10.27 -5.44 -6.67
CA GLN A 62 10.59 -6.88 -6.59
C GLN A 62 9.35 -7.78 -6.67
N TYR A 63 8.18 -7.19 -6.89
CA TYR A 63 6.94 -7.97 -6.99
C TYR A 63 7.02 -8.96 -8.15
N ARG A 64 6.83 -10.25 -7.85
CA ARG A 64 6.92 -11.38 -8.80
C ARG A 64 8.33 -11.67 -9.34
N GLU A 65 9.39 -11.12 -8.74
CA GLU A 65 10.77 -11.54 -9.04
C GLU A 65 11.05 -12.93 -8.43
N VAL A 66 11.93 -13.70 -9.08
CA VAL A 66 12.28 -15.05 -8.63
C VAL A 66 13.03 -14.96 -7.29
N GLY A 67 12.55 -15.68 -6.27
CA GLY A 67 13.10 -15.62 -4.91
C GLY A 67 12.37 -14.64 -3.96
N PHE A 68 11.38 -13.88 -4.44
CA PHE A 68 10.60 -12.92 -3.64
C PHE A 68 9.10 -13.31 -3.54
N GLU A 69 8.80 -14.60 -3.53
CA GLU A 69 7.43 -15.11 -3.46
C GLU A 69 6.71 -14.74 -2.15
N ASP A 70 7.43 -14.76 -1.02
CA ASP A 70 6.87 -14.41 0.28
C ASP A 70 6.47 -12.93 0.34
N SER A 71 7.33 -12.04 -0.19
CA SER A 71 7.01 -10.61 -0.32
C SER A 71 5.80 -10.38 -1.22
N THR A 72 5.67 -11.14 -2.31
CA THR A 72 4.53 -11.07 -3.23
C THR A 72 3.24 -11.47 -2.52
N LYS A 73 3.23 -12.60 -1.79
CA LYS A 73 2.08 -13.07 -1.01
C LYS A 73 1.71 -12.07 0.10
N PHE A 74 2.70 -11.49 0.76
CA PHE A 74 2.49 -10.49 1.80
C PHE A 74 1.82 -9.23 1.26
N VAL A 75 2.30 -8.71 0.12
CA VAL A 75 1.68 -7.55 -0.54
C VAL A 75 0.24 -7.85 -0.94
N ASP A 76 0.00 -9.03 -1.52
CA ASP A 76 -1.35 -9.43 -1.92
C ASP A 76 -2.29 -9.54 -0.71
N PHE A 77 -1.82 -10.13 0.39
CA PHE A 77 -2.58 -10.23 1.64
C PHE A 77 -2.93 -8.85 2.20
N ILE A 78 -1.95 -7.96 2.32
CA ILE A 78 -2.15 -6.61 2.86
C ILE A 78 -3.11 -5.79 1.99
N GLN A 79 -3.00 -5.87 0.66
CA GLN A 79 -3.88 -5.13 -0.24
C GLN A 79 -5.33 -5.61 -0.16
N VAL A 80 -5.53 -6.92 0.00
CA VAL A 80 -6.86 -7.50 0.18
C VAL A 80 -7.42 -7.16 1.56
N GLU A 81 -6.64 -7.32 2.62
CA GLU A 81 -7.11 -7.10 4.00
C GLU A 81 -7.40 -5.63 4.29
N LEU A 82 -6.52 -4.73 3.84
CA LEU A 82 -6.65 -3.28 4.06
C LEU A 82 -7.42 -2.57 2.93
N GLN A 83 -7.86 -3.31 1.90
CA GLN A 83 -8.57 -2.77 0.74
C GLN A 83 -7.82 -1.59 0.06
N CYS A 84 -6.49 -1.64 0.06
CA CYS A 84 -5.62 -0.62 -0.49
C CYS A 84 -4.92 -1.10 -1.77
N CYS A 85 -4.28 -0.17 -2.51
CA CYS A 85 -3.56 -0.52 -3.72
C CYS A 85 -2.36 0.40 -3.95
N GLY A 86 -1.18 -0.22 -4.06
CA GLY A 86 0.09 0.49 -4.13
C GLY A 86 0.53 1.01 -2.76
N ALA A 87 1.56 1.85 -2.75
CA ALA A 87 2.05 2.48 -1.52
C ALA A 87 1.17 3.68 -1.13
N LYS A 88 0.87 4.51 -2.14
CA LYS A 88 0.03 5.70 -2.06
C LYS A 88 -1.14 5.61 -3.04
N SER A 89 -0.92 5.04 -4.22
CA SER A 89 -1.92 4.94 -5.27
C SER A 89 -1.66 3.74 -6.19
N TYR A 90 -2.70 3.33 -6.92
CA TYR A 90 -2.60 2.27 -7.92
C TYR A 90 -1.56 2.57 -9.01
N ASN A 91 -1.26 3.85 -9.27
CA ASN A 91 -0.24 4.28 -10.22
C ASN A 91 1.18 3.85 -9.83
N ASP A 92 1.42 3.55 -8.56
CA ASP A 92 2.74 3.12 -8.08
C ASP A 92 3.19 1.82 -8.74
N TRP A 93 2.25 0.99 -9.21
CA TRP A 93 2.54 -0.22 -9.98
C TRP A 93 3.26 0.06 -11.31
N THR A 94 3.27 1.30 -11.79
CA THR A 94 4.04 1.70 -12.97
C THR A 94 5.55 1.57 -12.79
N GLU A 95 6.03 1.56 -11.53
CA GLU A 95 7.44 1.35 -11.19
C GLU A 95 7.87 -0.12 -11.29
N ASN A 96 6.92 -1.06 -11.37
CA ASN A 96 7.21 -2.48 -11.57
C ASN A 96 7.38 -2.82 -13.06
N ARG A 97 8.39 -3.62 -13.40
CA ARG A 97 8.69 -4.04 -14.78
C ARG A 97 7.53 -4.71 -15.54
N TYR A 98 6.65 -5.43 -14.85
CA TYR A 98 5.54 -6.16 -15.49
C TYR A 98 4.29 -5.30 -15.69
N PHE A 99 4.12 -4.26 -14.87
CA PHE A 99 2.93 -3.41 -14.85
C PHE A 99 3.19 -2.00 -15.40
N SER A 100 4.45 -1.65 -15.65
CA SER A 100 4.85 -0.34 -16.19
C SER A 100 4.11 0.01 -17.48
N CYS A 101 3.46 1.17 -17.49
CA CYS A 101 2.70 1.71 -18.61
C CYS A 101 3.61 2.50 -19.59
N ASN A 102 4.70 1.88 -20.02
CA ASN A 102 5.61 2.44 -21.02
C ASN A 102 5.31 1.84 -22.41
N SER A 103 5.43 2.61 -23.48
CA SER A 103 5.25 2.14 -24.86
C SER A 103 6.24 1.04 -25.26
N THR A 104 7.36 0.90 -24.52
CA THR A 104 8.35 -0.16 -24.71
C THR A 104 8.07 -1.43 -23.89
N ASN A 105 7.06 -1.43 -23.03
CA ASN A 105 6.71 -2.58 -22.21
C ASN A 105 5.75 -3.51 -22.95
N TYR A 106 6.27 -4.67 -23.40
CA TYR A 106 5.50 -5.70 -24.10
C TYR A 106 4.81 -6.70 -23.15
N SER A 107 4.81 -6.45 -21.85
CA SER A 107 4.09 -7.29 -20.88
C SER A 107 2.59 -7.23 -21.16
N SER A 108 1.93 -8.40 -21.18
CA SER A 108 0.46 -8.50 -21.26
C SER A 108 -0.27 -7.86 -20.08
N LYS A 109 0.47 -7.47 -19.03
CA LYS A 109 -0.03 -6.82 -17.82
C LYS A 109 0.36 -5.33 -17.72
N ALA A 110 0.94 -4.77 -18.78
CA ALA A 110 1.28 -3.35 -18.84
C ALA A 110 0.05 -2.47 -18.60
N CYS A 111 0.24 -1.33 -17.92
CA CYS A 111 -0.83 -0.41 -17.50
C CYS A 111 -1.89 -1.04 -16.58
N GLY A 112 -1.64 -2.24 -16.04
CA GLY A 112 -2.52 -2.95 -15.13
C GLY A 112 -2.06 -2.89 -13.68
N VAL A 113 -2.80 -3.58 -12.83
CA VAL A 113 -2.47 -3.80 -11.41
C VAL A 113 -2.56 -5.29 -11.09
N PRO A 114 -1.96 -5.75 -9.99
CA PRO A 114 -2.12 -7.13 -9.55
C PRO A 114 -3.56 -7.49 -9.19
N TYR A 115 -3.83 -8.80 -9.11
CA TYR A 115 -5.18 -9.29 -8.83
C TYR A 115 -5.71 -8.81 -7.48
N SER A 116 -4.84 -8.67 -6.48
CA SER A 116 -5.13 -8.21 -5.12
C SER A 116 -5.65 -6.76 -5.08
N CYS A 117 -5.27 -5.95 -6.07
CA CYS A 117 -5.78 -4.59 -6.26
C CYS A 117 -6.94 -4.52 -7.28
N CYS A 118 -7.15 -5.56 -8.07
CA CYS A 118 -8.15 -5.56 -9.13
C CYS A 118 -9.57 -5.61 -8.54
N LYS A 119 -10.32 -4.51 -8.71
CA LYS A 119 -11.73 -4.45 -8.34
C LYS A 119 -12.59 -4.94 -9.50
N ARG A 120 -13.45 -5.92 -9.23
CA ARG A 120 -14.43 -6.42 -10.21
C ARG A 120 -15.49 -5.35 -10.45
N MET A 121 -15.54 -4.79 -11.66
CA MET A 121 -16.66 -3.94 -12.07
C MET A 121 -17.92 -4.81 -12.19
N ASN A 122 -19.01 -4.37 -11.55
CA ASN A 122 -20.34 -4.94 -11.75
C ASN A 122 -20.95 -4.36 -13.05
N ASN A 123 -21.93 -5.07 -13.64
CA ASN A 123 -22.52 -4.71 -14.94
C ASN A 123 -23.11 -3.29 -14.98
N ILE A 124 -23.58 -2.78 -13.83
CA ILE A 124 -24.12 -1.42 -13.71
C ILE A 124 -22.99 -0.38 -13.89
N ASN A 125 -21.83 -0.58 -13.27
CA ASN A 125 -20.67 0.31 -13.45
C ASN A 125 -20.07 0.19 -14.85
N LEU A 126 -20.09 -1.00 -15.45
CA LEU A 126 -19.62 -1.20 -16.83
C LEU A 126 -20.49 -0.43 -17.83
N LEU A 127 -21.82 -0.51 -17.70
CA LEU A 127 -22.75 0.28 -18.53
C LEU A 127 -22.53 1.77 -18.36
N ALA A 128 -22.44 2.27 -17.12
CA ALA A 128 -22.19 3.69 -16.86
C ALA A 128 -20.86 4.18 -17.47
N ILE A 129 -19.78 3.38 -17.35
CA ILE A 129 -18.46 3.73 -17.91
C ILE A 129 -18.48 3.67 -19.44
N LEU A 130 -19.16 2.70 -20.05
CA LEU A 130 -19.29 2.61 -21.50
C LEU A 130 -20.12 3.78 -22.06
N LEU A 131 -21.20 4.17 -21.38
CA LEU A 131 -21.99 5.35 -21.74
C LEU A 131 -21.17 6.64 -21.60
N ALA A 132 -20.43 6.81 -20.50
CA ALA A 132 -19.57 7.96 -20.30
C ALA A 132 -18.44 8.04 -21.35
N LYS A 133 -17.79 6.91 -21.66
CA LYS A 133 -16.78 6.83 -22.73
C LYS A 133 -17.38 7.18 -24.09
N GLY A 134 -18.55 6.62 -24.41
CA GLY A 134 -19.27 6.93 -25.65
C GLY A 134 -19.62 8.41 -25.78
N LEU A 135 -20.14 9.02 -24.70
CA LEU A 135 -20.44 10.44 -24.66
C LEU A 135 -19.18 11.30 -24.84
N TYR A 136 -18.07 10.92 -24.21
CA TYR A 136 -16.81 11.65 -24.29
C TYR A 136 -16.19 11.59 -25.69
N THR A 137 -16.19 10.41 -26.32
CA THR A 137 -15.74 10.27 -27.72
C THR A 137 -16.64 11.05 -28.67
N GLN A 138 -17.95 11.01 -28.45
CA GLN A 138 -18.91 11.70 -29.31
C GLN A 138 -18.81 13.22 -29.19
N ILE A 139 -18.63 13.74 -27.97
CA ILE A 139 -18.34 15.17 -27.73
C ILE A 139 -17.00 15.57 -28.34
N GLY A 140 -15.96 14.74 -28.21
CA GLY A 140 -14.64 15.00 -28.78
C GLY A 140 -14.66 15.07 -30.31
N ASP A 141 -15.46 14.23 -30.95
CA ASP A 141 -15.62 14.23 -32.42
C ASP A 141 -16.47 15.42 -32.89
N GLN A 142 -17.51 15.81 -32.13
CA GLN A 142 -18.28 17.03 -32.38
C GLN A 142 -17.42 18.30 -32.21
N LEU A 143 -16.54 18.34 -31.21
CA LEU A 143 -15.59 19.44 -30.99
C LEU A 143 -14.56 19.53 -32.13
N ARG A 144 -14.06 18.39 -32.63
CA ARG A 144 -13.13 18.36 -33.76
C ARG A 144 -13.77 18.86 -35.06
N LEU A 145 -15.04 18.55 -35.31
CA LEU A 145 -15.78 19.06 -36.46
C LEU A 145 -16.00 20.59 -36.35
N LEU A 146 -16.35 21.10 -35.18
CA LEU A 146 -16.51 22.55 -34.94
C LEU A 146 -15.19 23.32 -35.10
N HIS A 147 -14.05 22.71 -34.78
CA HIS A 147 -12.73 23.28 -35.02
C HIS A 147 -12.36 23.29 -36.52
N HIS A 148 -12.87 22.32 -37.30
CA HIS A 148 -12.64 22.22 -38.74
C HIS A 148 -13.47 23.22 -39.55
N GLU A 149 -14.63 23.64 -39.03
CA GLU A 149 -15.49 24.68 -39.61
C GLU A 149 -15.17 26.12 -39.14
N GLY A 150 -14.16 26.29 -38.27
CA GLY A 150 -13.65 27.61 -37.86
C GLY A 150 -14.56 28.43 -36.94
N LEU A 151 -15.52 27.80 -36.27
CA LEU A 151 -16.56 28.45 -35.43
C LEU A 151 -16.18 28.64 -33.95
N LEU A 152 -15.09 28.02 -33.49
CA LEU A 152 -14.53 28.20 -32.14
C LEU A 152 -13.05 28.55 -32.29
N ARG A 153 -12.70 29.79 -31.90
CA ARG A 153 -11.32 30.30 -31.80
C ARG A 153 -10.93 30.44 -30.34
#